data_AF-A0A4Y2L2I8-F1
#
_entry.id   AF-A0A4Y2L2I8-F1
#
_cell.length_a   1.000
_cell.length_b   1.000
_cell.length_c   1.000
_cell.angle_alpha   90.00
_cell.angle_beta   90.00
_cell.angle_gamma   90.00
#
_symmetry.space_group_name_H-M   'P 1'
#
loop_
_entity.id
_entity.type
_entity.pdbx_description
1 polymer ?
#
loop_
_entity_poly.entity_id
_entity_poly.type
_entity_poly.pdbx_seq_one_letter_code
_entity_poly.pdbx_strand_id
1 'polypeptide(L)'
;MLLFEKRFELLRLELRKFNGDVKEWLYFWRQFEKIHADSSIEDLDKFQYLLQSTVEGSRAREVIESFPPTGDNYPKANDCLKTRFCRHDLQVEDYVRELLKLVLKNANSNFCSDNLCALYDNLEQQIRALETLGVTTDKSASLLYPLVESCMPEYFLQAWQQS
;
A
#
# COMPACT_ATOMS: atom_id res chain seq x y z
N MET A 1 -2.23 5.38 45.42
CA MET A 1 -1.59 4.87 44.18
C MET A 1 -2.61 4.00 43.44
N LEU A 2 -3.67 4.63 42.93
CA LEU A 2 -4.74 3.98 42.17
C LEU A 2 -4.38 4.12 40.69
N LEU A 3 -3.46 3.29 40.20
CA LEU A 3 -3.11 3.20 38.78
C LEU A 3 -4.18 2.46 37.95
N PHE A 4 -5.47 2.64 38.29
CA PHE A 4 -6.61 2.01 37.61
C PHE A 4 -7.36 2.99 36.67
N GLU A 5 -6.96 4.26 36.62
CA GLU A 5 -7.52 5.29 35.72
C GLU A 5 -6.65 5.58 34.49
N LYS A 6 -5.78 4.63 34.14
CA LYS A 6 -5.25 4.50 32.78
C LYS A 6 -5.85 3.27 32.08
N ARG A 7 -7.07 2.90 32.47
CA ARG A 7 -8.01 2.36 31.50
C ARG A 7 -8.09 3.41 30.42
N PHE A 8 -7.34 3.18 29.36
CA PHE A 8 -7.54 3.82 28.09
C PHE A 8 -9.06 3.81 27.88
N GLU A 9 -9.68 4.96 28.14
CA GLU A 9 -10.58 5.55 27.18
C GLU A 9 -9.79 5.56 25.85
N LEU A 10 -9.63 4.38 25.26
CA LEU A 10 -9.70 4.20 23.84
C LEU A 10 -11.08 4.78 23.53
N LEU A 11 -11.10 6.12 23.43
CA LEU A 11 -11.91 6.88 22.49
C LEU A 11 -12.32 5.87 21.46
N ARG A 12 -13.61 5.51 21.46
CA ARG A 12 -14.24 4.60 20.51
C ARG A 12 -13.72 4.97 19.12
N LEU A 13 -12.58 4.38 18.76
CA LEU A 13 -12.00 4.45 17.45
C LEU A 13 -12.95 3.51 16.74
N GLU A 14 -14.06 4.08 16.28
CA GLU A 14 -14.92 3.40 15.32
C GLU A 14 -13.98 3.02 14.20
N LEU A 15 -13.57 1.75 14.19
CA LEU A 15 -12.80 1.17 13.11
C LEU A 15 -13.61 1.50 11.87
N ARG A 16 -13.03 2.32 10.99
CA ARG A 16 -13.71 2.63 9.74
C ARG A 16 -14.05 1.32 9.06
N LYS A 17 -15.33 1.17 8.73
CA LYS A 17 -15.81 -0.07 8.12
C LYS A 17 -15.22 -0.19 6.71
N PHE A 18 -14.64 -1.35 6.45
CA PHE A 18 -14.09 -1.69 5.15
C PHE A 18 -15.18 -2.27 4.24
N ASN A 19 -15.33 -1.71 3.04
CA ASN A 19 -16.32 -2.13 2.05
C ASN A 19 -15.72 -3.02 0.93
N GLY A 20 -14.40 -3.26 0.94
CA GLY A 20 -13.73 -3.98 -0.13
C GLY A 20 -13.13 -3.09 -1.23
N ASP A 21 -13.07 -1.78 -1.05
CA ASP A 21 -12.27 -0.91 -1.93
C ASP A 21 -10.77 -1.12 -1.65
N VAL A 22 -10.05 -1.65 -2.63
CA VAL A 22 -8.62 -1.94 -2.54
C VAL A 22 -7.80 -0.69 -2.18
N LYS A 23 -8.23 0.51 -2.58
CA LYS A 23 -7.52 1.77 -2.25
C LYS A 23 -7.52 2.05 -0.76
N GLU A 24 -8.58 1.66 -0.07
CA GLU A 24 -8.75 1.84 1.38
C GLU A 24 -8.14 0.68 2.20
N TRP A 25 -7.67 -0.38 1.53
CA TRP A 25 -7.15 -1.59 2.20
C TRP A 25 -6.03 -1.28 3.18
N LEU A 26 -5.04 -0.48 2.77
CA LEU A 26 -3.89 -0.17 3.61
C LEU A 26 -4.32 0.56 4.88
N TYR A 27 -5.24 1.52 4.74
CA TYR A 27 -5.77 2.29 5.86
C TYR A 27 -6.59 1.42 6.82
N PHE A 28 -7.42 0.52 6.28
CA PHE A 28 -8.14 -0.47 7.06
C PHE A 28 -7.19 -1.40 7.82
N TRP A 29 -6.24 -2.02 7.11
CA TRP A 29 -5.34 -3.01 7.70
C TRP A 29 -4.49 -2.41 8.81
N ARG A 30 -3.99 -1.18 8.67
CA ARG A 30 -3.21 -0.49 9.72
C ARG A 30 -3.98 -0.30 11.03
N GLN A 31 -5.30 -0.17 10.97
CA GLN A 31 -6.14 -0.08 12.16
C GLN A 31 -6.44 -1.47 12.73
N PHE A 32 -6.79 -2.41 11.85
CA PHE A 32 -7.18 -3.76 12.25
C PHE A 32 -5.99 -4.63 12.72
N GLU A 33 -4.77 -4.34 12.26
CA GLU A 33 -3.54 -5.06 12.58
C GLU A 33 -3.28 -5.16 14.08
N LYS A 34 -3.62 -4.10 14.83
CA LYS A 34 -3.48 -4.11 16.31
C LYS A 34 -4.35 -5.16 16.96
N ILE A 35 -5.58 -5.35 16.47
CA ILE A 35 -6.52 -6.37 16.97
C ILE A 35 -6.05 -7.76 16.54
N HIS A 36 -5.59 -7.89 15.29
CA HIS A 36 -5.07 -9.15 14.79
C HIS A 36 -3.84 -9.65 15.58
N ALA A 37 -2.89 -8.74 15.85
CA ALA A 37 -1.63 -9.04 16.52
C ALA A 37 -1.76 -9.19 18.05
N ASP A 38 -2.86 -8.74 18.65
CA ASP A 38 -3.08 -8.87 20.09
C ASP A 38 -3.38 -10.33 20.46
N SER A 39 -2.44 -10.99 21.13
CA SER A 39 -2.58 -12.37 21.60
C SER A 39 -3.50 -12.52 22.81
N SER A 40 -3.91 -11.41 23.45
CA SER A 40 -4.86 -11.43 24.57
C SER A 40 -6.33 -11.52 24.13
N ILE A 41 -6.61 -11.29 22.85
CA ILE A 41 -7.95 -11.38 22.26
C ILE A 41 -8.11 -12.79 21.67
N GLU A 42 -9.19 -13.49 22.03
CA GLU A 42 -9.50 -14.80 21.47
C GLU A 42 -9.87 -14.71 19.99
N ASP A 43 -9.56 -15.75 19.22
CA ASP A 43 -9.82 -15.78 17.78
C ASP A 43 -11.32 -15.63 17.45
N LEU A 44 -12.21 -16.12 18.32
CA LEU A 44 -13.65 -15.92 18.18
C LEU A 44 -14.02 -14.43 18.26
N ASP A 45 -13.47 -13.71 19.23
CA ASP A 45 -13.68 -12.27 19.39
C ASP A 45 -13.05 -11.49 18.22
N LYS A 46 -11.87 -11.90 17.76
CA LYS A 46 -11.26 -11.33 16.54
C LYS A 46 -12.14 -11.52 15.31
N PHE A 47 -12.82 -12.67 15.18
CA PHE A 47 -13.80 -12.89 14.11
C PHE A 47 -14.94 -11.88 14.21
N GLN A 48 -15.48 -11.66 15.40
CA GLN A 48 -16.57 -10.71 15.62
C GLN A 48 -16.11 -9.27 15.32
N TYR A 49 -14.92 -8.87 15.74
CA TYR A 49 -14.33 -7.59 15.37
C TYR A 49 -14.15 -7.47 13.86
N LEU A 50 -13.68 -8.52 13.19
CA LEU A 50 -13.51 -8.53 11.73
C LEU A 50 -14.85 -8.29 11.02
N LEU A 51 -15.91 -8.97 11.44
CA LEU A 51 -17.28 -8.75 10.97
C LEU A 51 -17.72 -7.29 11.20
N GLN A 52 -17.58 -6.77 12.41
CA GLN A 52 -17.99 -5.40 12.76
C GLN A 52 -17.21 -4.33 11.97
N SER A 53 -15.96 -4.64 11.63
CA SER A 53 -15.06 -3.77 10.87
C SER A 53 -15.33 -3.78 9.36
N THR A 54 -16.38 -4.45 8.89
CA THR A 54 -16.79 -4.43 7.47
C THR A 54 -18.20 -3.88 7.26
N VAL A 55 -18.44 -3.30 6.09
CA VAL A 55 -19.76 -2.78 5.70
C VAL A 55 -20.66 -3.95 5.32
N GLU A 56 -21.86 -4.04 5.88
CA GLU A 56 -22.84 -5.08 5.53
C GLU A 56 -23.16 -5.07 4.02
N GLY A 57 -23.29 -6.27 3.42
CA GLY A 57 -23.53 -6.42 1.98
C GLY A 57 -22.37 -6.01 1.07
N SER A 58 -21.21 -5.67 1.63
CA SER A 58 -20.03 -5.30 0.84
C SER A 58 -19.21 -6.51 0.41
N ARG A 59 -18.34 -6.33 -0.59
CA ARG A 59 -17.44 -7.39 -1.09
C ARG A 59 -16.51 -7.92 0.01
N ALA A 60 -16.11 -7.06 0.95
CA ALA A 60 -15.31 -7.46 2.10
C ALA A 60 -16.11 -8.35 3.07
N ARG A 61 -17.37 -7.96 3.32
CA ARG A 61 -18.28 -8.70 4.19
C ARG A 61 -18.60 -10.09 3.64
N GLU A 62 -18.87 -10.19 2.34
CA GLU A 62 -19.12 -11.47 1.65
C GLU A 62 -17.97 -12.47 1.84
N VAL A 63 -16.71 -12.01 1.86
CA VAL A 63 -15.55 -12.89 2.12
C VAL A 63 -15.62 -13.46 3.53
N ILE A 64 -15.87 -12.61 4.52
CA ILE A 64 -15.86 -13.02 5.93
C ILE A 64 -17.05 -13.93 6.22
N GLU A 65 -18.25 -13.59 5.71
CA GLU A 65 -19.47 -14.37 5.90
C GLU A 65 -19.48 -15.70 5.13
N SER A 66 -18.54 -15.93 4.22
CA SER A 66 -18.34 -17.24 3.58
C SER A 66 -17.81 -18.31 4.54
N PHE A 67 -17.39 -17.91 5.76
CA PHE A 67 -16.94 -18.80 6.81
C PHE A 67 -17.92 -18.79 8.00
N PRO A 68 -18.14 -19.94 8.67
CA PRO A 68 -18.86 -19.96 9.94
C PRO A 68 -18.16 -19.10 11.00
N PRO A 69 -18.88 -18.23 11.75
CA PRO A 69 -18.32 -17.29 12.71
C PRO A 69 -17.83 -17.99 13.97
N THR A 70 -16.64 -18.59 13.86
CA THR A 70 -16.01 -19.46 14.86
C THR A 70 -14.53 -19.10 14.97
N GLY A 71 -13.94 -19.27 16.15
CA GLY A 71 -12.51 -18.96 16.37
C GLY A 71 -11.59 -19.71 15.40
N ASP A 72 -11.83 -21.01 15.20
CA ASP A 72 -11.03 -21.85 14.28
C ASP A 72 -11.03 -21.37 12.82
N ASN A 73 -12.05 -20.60 12.42
CA ASN A 73 -12.17 -20.07 11.08
C ASN A 73 -11.70 -18.61 10.96
N TYR A 74 -11.38 -17.93 12.06
CA TYR A 74 -10.84 -16.57 12.01
C TYR A 74 -9.57 -16.46 11.16
N PRO A 75 -8.54 -17.30 11.37
CA PRO A 75 -7.32 -17.22 10.56
C PRO A 75 -7.62 -17.37 9.07
N LYS A 76 -8.50 -18.31 8.70
CA LYS A 76 -8.91 -18.57 7.32
C LYS A 76 -9.65 -17.40 6.70
N ALA A 77 -10.60 -16.80 7.43
CA ALA A 77 -11.36 -15.64 6.97
C ALA A 77 -10.44 -14.42 6.76
N ASN A 78 -9.54 -14.17 7.71
CA ASN A 78 -8.56 -13.09 7.64
C ASN A 78 -7.58 -13.28 6.47
N ASP A 79 -7.06 -14.49 6.26
CA ASP A 79 -6.15 -14.79 5.16
C ASP A 79 -6.84 -14.68 3.80
N CYS A 80 -8.11 -15.10 3.70
CA CYS A 80 -8.91 -14.92 2.49
C CYS A 80 -9.15 -13.43 2.19
N LEU A 81 -9.44 -12.63 3.24
CA LEU A 81 -9.61 -11.18 3.12
C LEU A 81 -8.31 -10.51 2.64
N LYS A 82 -7.17 -10.84 3.25
CA LYS A 82 -5.85 -10.38 2.80
C LYS A 82 -5.59 -10.79 1.36
N THR A 83 -5.78 -12.05 1.00
CA THR A 83 -5.51 -12.53 -0.35
C THR A 83 -6.33 -11.77 -1.41
N ARG A 84 -7.58 -11.44 -1.09
CA ARG A 84 -8.48 -10.77 -2.04
C ARG A 84 -8.22 -9.27 -2.17
N PHE A 85 -7.86 -8.59 -1.09
CA PHE A 85 -7.80 -7.11 -1.03
C PHE A 85 -6.40 -6.55 -0.79
N CYS A 86 -5.46 -7.34 -0.29
CA CYS A 86 -4.05 -7.00 -0.17
C CYS A 86 -3.36 -7.09 -1.53
N ARG A 87 -3.72 -6.15 -2.40
CA ARG A 87 -3.18 -6.03 -3.76
C ARG A 87 -1.95 -5.14 -3.77
N HIS A 88 -0.86 -5.65 -3.20
CA HIS A 88 0.45 -4.98 -3.28
C HIS A 88 0.85 -4.69 -4.74
N ASP A 89 0.43 -5.55 -5.67
CA ASP A 89 0.61 -5.41 -7.11
C ASP A 89 -0.08 -4.16 -7.70
N LEU A 90 -1.27 -3.80 -7.23
CA LEU A 90 -2.00 -2.62 -7.73
C LEU A 90 -1.38 -1.30 -7.22
N GLN A 91 -0.86 -1.27 -5.99
CA GLN A 91 -0.09 -0.12 -5.51
C GLN A 91 1.19 0.07 -6.34
N VAL A 92 1.92 -1.02 -6.61
CA VAL A 92 3.09 -0.98 -7.49
C VAL A 92 2.70 -0.49 -8.88
N GLU A 93 1.59 -0.96 -9.45
CA GLU A 93 1.10 -0.49 -10.75
C GLU A 93 0.81 1.02 -10.77
N ASP A 94 0.19 1.57 -9.72
CA ASP A 94 -0.09 3.01 -9.62
C ASP A 94 1.20 3.83 -9.58
N TYR A 95 2.20 3.42 -8.79
CA TYR A 95 3.51 4.09 -8.74
C TYR A 95 4.26 3.98 -10.08
N VAL A 96 4.23 2.82 -10.73
CA VAL A 96 4.82 2.63 -12.07
C VAL A 96 4.09 3.50 -13.12
N ARG A 97 2.76 3.61 -13.04
CA ARG A 97 1.96 4.45 -13.93
C ARG A 97 2.27 5.93 -13.75
N GLU A 98 2.49 6.39 -12.52
CA GLU A 98 2.88 7.77 -12.25
C GLU A 98 4.31 8.05 -12.74
N LEU A 99 5.22 7.10 -12.56
CA LEU A 99 6.57 7.15 -13.13
C LEU A 99 6.51 7.25 -14.67
N LEU A 100 5.68 6.44 -15.33
CA LEU A 100 5.45 6.51 -16.78
C LEU A 100 4.91 7.86 -17.24
N LYS A 101 3.98 8.47 -16.50
CA LYS A 101 3.47 9.82 -16.82
C LYS A 101 4.57 10.87 -16.73
N LEU A 102 5.44 10.79 -15.72
CA LEU A 102 6.59 11.69 -15.58
C LEU A 102 7.54 11.57 -16.78
N VAL A 103 7.84 10.33 -17.20
CA VAL A 103 8.68 10.04 -18.37
C VAL A 103 8.09 10.66 -19.64
N LEU A 104 6.80 10.37 -19.91
CA LEU A 104 6.11 10.87 -21.11
C LEU A 104 5.98 12.39 -21.13
N LYS A 105 5.79 13.03 -19.96
CA LYS A 105 5.73 14.49 -19.86
C LYS A 105 7.07 15.12 -20.24
N ASN A 106 8.18 14.54 -19.78
CA ASN A 106 9.51 15.09 -20.04
C ASN A 106 10.00 14.84 -21.46
N ALA A 107 9.76 13.63 -22.01
CA ALA A 107 10.10 13.30 -23.40
C ALA A 107 9.41 14.22 -24.44
N ASN A 108 8.23 14.77 -24.12
CA ASN A 108 7.43 15.61 -25.01
C ASN A 108 7.54 17.13 -24.72
N SER A 109 8.39 17.55 -23.79
CA SER A 109 8.56 18.96 -23.42
C SER A 109 9.91 19.51 -23.90
N ASN A 110 9.97 20.81 -24.20
CA ASN A 110 11.25 21.49 -24.46
C ASN A 110 12.07 21.46 -23.16
N PHE A 111 13.01 20.52 -23.09
CA PHE A 111 13.80 20.27 -21.90
C PHE A 111 14.59 21.53 -21.48
N CYS A 112 14.34 22.03 -20.27
CA CYS A 112 15.09 23.14 -19.65
C CYS A 112 15.93 22.60 -18.50
N SER A 113 17.19 23.05 -18.40
CA SER A 113 18.14 22.64 -17.36
C SER A 113 17.65 22.89 -15.93
N ASP A 114 16.81 23.92 -15.74
CA ASP A 114 16.24 24.27 -14.44
C ASP A 114 15.21 23.24 -13.93
N ASN A 115 14.79 22.29 -14.78
CA ASN A 115 13.77 21.28 -14.47
C ASN A 115 14.38 19.91 -14.08
N LEU A 116 15.72 19.78 -14.09
CA LEU A 116 16.45 18.54 -13.80
C LEU A 116 16.40 18.14 -12.33
N CYS A 117 16.58 19.10 -11.42
CA CYS A 117 16.49 18.83 -9.98
C CYS A 117 15.08 18.36 -9.61
N ALA A 118 14.04 19.05 -10.13
CA ALA A 118 12.66 18.65 -9.91
C ALA A 118 12.35 17.26 -10.48
N LEU A 119 12.88 16.92 -11.67
CA LEU A 119 12.74 15.58 -12.24
C LEU A 119 13.41 14.51 -11.35
N TYR A 120 14.64 14.76 -10.91
CA TYR A 120 15.37 13.87 -10.03
C TYR A 120 14.62 13.65 -8.71
N ASP A 121 14.17 14.72 -8.06
CA ASP A 121 13.43 14.64 -6.79
C ASP A 121 12.13 13.83 -6.96
N ASN A 122 11.41 14.03 -8.07
CA ASN A 122 10.19 13.28 -8.37
C ASN A 122 10.47 11.80 -8.64
N LEU A 123 11.51 11.47 -9.41
CA LEU A 123 11.91 10.09 -9.68
C LEU A 123 12.37 9.39 -8.41
N GLU A 124 13.20 10.04 -7.59
CA GLU A 124 13.67 9.51 -6.31
C GLU A 124 12.50 9.26 -5.36
N GLN A 125 11.52 10.17 -5.31
CA GLN A 125 10.31 9.98 -4.51
C GLN A 125 9.53 8.72 -4.94
N GLN A 126 9.34 8.50 -6.24
CA GLN A 126 8.63 7.31 -6.73
C GLN A 126 9.43 6.03 -6.48
N ILE A 127 10.75 6.04 -6.69
CA ILE A 127 11.62 4.89 -6.43
C ILE A 127 11.59 4.50 -4.95
N ARG A 128 11.70 5.48 -4.05
CA ARG A 128 11.65 5.25 -2.60
C ARG A 128 10.30 4.67 -2.15
N ALA A 129 9.21 5.09 -2.78
CA ALA A 129 7.88 4.53 -2.52
C ALA A 129 7.77 3.07 -2.99
N LEU A 130 8.30 2.76 -4.18
CA LEU A 130 8.36 1.39 -4.71
C LEU A 130 9.21 0.46 -3.83
N GLU A 131 10.36 0.92 -3.34
CA GLU A 131 11.21 0.17 -2.41
C GLU A 131 10.48 -0.15 -1.09
N THR A 132 9.74 0.81 -0.55
CA THR A 132 8.93 0.62 0.67
C THR A 132 7.83 -0.44 0.48
N LEU A 133 7.37 -0.64 -0.76
CA LEU A 133 6.40 -1.67 -1.13
C LEU A 133 7.03 -3.04 -1.42
N GLY A 134 8.34 -3.20 -1.24
CA GLY A 134 9.05 -4.46 -1.46
C GLY A 134 9.46 -4.70 -2.92
N VAL A 135 9.33 -3.69 -3.79
CA VAL A 135 9.92 -3.74 -5.14
C VAL A 135 11.42 -3.50 -5.00
N THR A 136 12.16 -4.59 -4.86
CA THR A 136 13.62 -4.54 -4.72
C THR A 136 14.28 -4.01 -6.00
N THR A 137 15.18 -3.04 -5.82
CA THR A 137 15.96 -2.38 -6.87
C THR A 137 16.71 -3.40 -7.75
N ASP A 138 17.07 -4.57 -7.22
CA ASP A 138 17.75 -5.64 -7.97
C ASP A 138 16.85 -6.27 -9.07
N LYS A 139 15.54 -6.45 -8.79
CA LYS A 139 14.58 -6.98 -9.78
C LYS A 139 13.96 -5.91 -10.67
N SER A 140 13.95 -4.66 -10.21
CA SER A 140 13.35 -3.54 -10.94
C SER A 140 14.38 -2.65 -11.65
N ALA A 141 15.68 -2.76 -11.36
CA ALA A 141 16.73 -1.96 -12.01
C ALA A 141 16.71 -2.14 -13.53
N SER A 142 16.45 -3.35 -14.02
CA SER A 142 16.33 -3.63 -15.46
C SER A 142 15.15 -2.92 -16.15
N LEU A 143 14.12 -2.52 -15.39
CA LEU A 143 12.99 -1.74 -15.88
C LEU A 143 13.18 -0.23 -15.61
N LEU A 144 13.73 0.12 -14.45
CA LEU A 144 13.91 1.51 -14.01
C LEU A 144 15.01 2.22 -14.82
N TYR A 145 16.09 1.54 -15.19
CA TYR A 145 17.17 2.14 -16.00
C TYR A 145 16.67 2.68 -17.34
N PRO A 146 16.02 1.87 -18.20
CA PRO A 146 15.48 2.37 -19.47
C PRO A 146 14.45 3.49 -19.30
N LEU A 147 13.67 3.45 -18.21
CA LEU A 147 12.68 4.47 -17.88
C LEU A 147 13.31 5.81 -17.52
N VAL A 148 14.32 5.80 -16.65
CA VAL A 148 15.08 7.01 -16.27
C VAL A 148 15.88 7.55 -17.45
N GLU A 149 16.49 6.68 -18.25
CA GLU A 149 17.19 7.05 -19.48
C GLU A 149 16.25 7.76 -20.46
N SER A 150 15.03 7.25 -20.62
CA SER A 150 13.99 7.87 -21.48
C SER A 150 13.51 9.24 -20.99
N CYS A 151 13.77 9.62 -19.73
CA CYS A 151 13.46 10.94 -19.19
C CYS A 151 14.52 12.00 -19.55
N MET A 152 15.70 11.57 -19.99
CA MET A 152 16.86 12.43 -20.18
C MET A 152 16.99 12.84 -21.65
N PRO A 153 17.48 14.04 -21.94
CA PRO A 153 17.79 14.44 -23.30
C PRO A 153 18.97 13.63 -23.83
N GLU A 154 18.94 13.40 -25.13
CA GLU A 154 19.96 12.65 -25.85
C GLU A 154 21.37 13.23 -25.66
N TYR A 155 21.49 14.56 -25.56
CA TYR A 155 22.78 15.22 -25.30
C TYR A 155 23.35 14.94 -23.90
N PHE A 156 22.49 14.71 -22.89
CA PHE A 156 22.92 14.39 -21.52
C PHE A 156 23.42 12.95 -21.44
N LEU A 157 22.73 12.03 -22.11
CA LEU A 157 23.13 10.61 -22.18
C LEU A 157 24.46 10.42 -22.90
N GLN A 158 24.68 11.16 -24.00
CA GLN A 158 25.94 11.15 -24.73
C GLN A 158 27.12 11.64 -23.88
N ALA A 159 26.92 12.68 -23.06
CA ALA A 159 27.95 13.19 -22.15
C ALA A 159 28.31 12.17 -21.04
N TRP A 160 27.30 11.43 -20.54
CA TRP A 160 27.50 10.40 -19.51
C TRP A 160 28.23 9.16 -20.05
N GLN A 161 27.94 8.73 -21.28
CA GLN A 161 28.61 7.59 -21.91
C GLN A 161 30.08 7.86 -22.27
N GLN A 162 30.49 9.13 -22.32
CA GLN A 162 31.87 9.54 -22.63
C GLN A 162 32.71 9.89 -21.39
N SER A 163 32.15 9.75 -20.18
CA SER A 163 32.83 9.93 -18.89
C SER A 163 33.23 8.59 -18.27
#